data_AF-A0A9E6VXV4-F1
#
_entry.id   AF-A0A9E6VXV4-F1
#
_cell.length_a   1.000
_cell.length_b   1.000
_cell.length_c   1.000
_cell.angle_alpha   90.00
_cell.angle_beta   90.00
_cell.angle_gamma   90.00
#
_symmetry.space_group_name_H-M   'P 1'
#
loop_
_entity.id
_entity.type
_entity.pdbx_description
1 polymer ?
#
loop_
_entity_poly.entity_id
_entity_poly.type
_entity_poly.pdbx_seq_one_letter_code
_entity_poly.pdbx_strand_id
1 'polypeptide(L)'
;MATASGKFDAFITTWDEDGTGFFKVGQVYLRETGNAHKLELEAKHAARDIEAEVMYAWDLGKEKSDAWWLGWGGYDLEEEIPFFAAMALPDVAEKLKGFDPKDNEFECKSIDEYREMLFNAYDEDLTAKDLKAGFRGWTASLDKEAQATLLKDLESWRKNAAKG
;
A
#
# COMPACT_ATOMS: atom_id res chain seq x y z
N MET A 1 -16.49 -16.83 -7.61
CA MET A 1 -16.62 -15.84 -6.51
C MET A 1 -15.26 -15.22 -6.33
N ALA A 2 -15.10 -13.92 -6.56
CA ALA A 2 -13.87 -13.25 -6.17
C ALA A 2 -13.74 -13.35 -4.65
N THR A 3 -12.56 -13.72 -4.15
CA THR A 3 -12.29 -13.63 -2.71
C THR A 3 -12.47 -12.19 -2.24
N ALA A 4 -12.79 -11.96 -0.96
CA ALA A 4 -12.95 -10.60 -0.42
C ALA A 4 -11.73 -9.69 -0.70
N SER A 5 -10.54 -10.27 -0.90
CA SER A 5 -9.30 -9.61 -1.29
C SER A 5 -9.32 -9.10 -2.75
N GLY A 6 -9.89 -9.83 -3.70
CA GLY A 6 -9.88 -9.47 -5.13
C GLY A 6 -10.68 -8.21 -5.49
N LYS A 7 -11.57 -7.73 -4.59
CA LYS A 7 -12.31 -6.47 -4.80
C LYS A 7 -11.40 -5.24 -4.63
N PHE A 8 -10.33 -5.36 -3.85
CA PHE A 8 -9.40 -4.26 -3.59
C PHE A 8 -8.36 -4.09 -4.70
N ASP A 9 -8.10 -5.12 -5.49
CA ASP A 9 -7.12 -5.09 -6.60
C ASP A 9 -7.32 -3.93 -7.57
N ALA A 10 -8.56 -3.47 -7.72
CA ALA A 10 -8.87 -2.34 -8.58
C ALA A 10 -8.26 -1.03 -8.05
N PHE A 11 -7.93 -0.94 -6.76
CA PHE A 11 -7.47 0.27 -6.07
C PHE A 11 -5.96 0.34 -5.87
N ILE A 12 -5.19 -0.64 -6.33
CA ILE A 12 -3.73 -0.54 -6.35
C ILE A 12 -3.22 -0.53 -7.79
N THR A 13 -2.35 0.43 -8.09
CA THR A 13 -1.53 0.45 -9.30
C THR A 13 -0.13 0.01 -8.90
N THR A 14 0.47 -0.94 -9.62
CA THR A 14 1.85 -1.41 -9.40
C THR A 14 2.60 -1.45 -10.72
N TRP A 15 3.89 -1.10 -10.72
CA TRP A 15 4.76 -1.21 -11.89
C TRP A 15 6.20 -1.50 -11.48
N ASP A 16 6.99 -2.05 -12.39
CA ASP A 16 8.43 -2.23 -12.18
C ASP A 16 9.17 -1.11 -12.93
N GLU A 17 10.19 -0.54 -12.30
CA GLU A 17 11.09 0.45 -12.89
C GLU A 17 12.51 0.15 -12.41
N ASP A 18 13.44 0.01 -13.36
CA ASP A 18 14.85 -0.36 -13.10
C ASP A 18 15.07 -1.61 -12.22
N GLY A 19 14.11 -2.54 -12.22
CA GLY A 19 14.17 -3.78 -11.44
C GLY A 19 13.55 -3.67 -10.04
N THR A 20 13.08 -2.49 -9.64
CA THR A 20 12.41 -2.24 -8.38
C THR A 20 10.91 -2.09 -8.62
N GLY A 21 10.10 -2.71 -7.75
CA GLY A 21 8.66 -2.56 -7.75
C GLY A 21 8.21 -1.25 -7.10
N PHE A 22 7.22 -0.60 -7.70
CA PHE A 22 6.57 0.60 -7.19
C PHE A 22 5.07 0.40 -7.13
N PHE A 23 4.40 1.18 -6.28
CA PHE A 23 2.94 1.14 -6.18
C PHE A 23 2.32 2.49 -5.81
N LYS A 24 1.04 2.63 -6.12
CA LYS A 24 0.16 3.71 -5.66
C LYS A 24 -1.18 3.13 -5.23
N VAL A 25 -1.57 3.38 -3.97
CA VAL A 25 -2.89 2.98 -3.45
C VAL A 25 -3.90 4.10 -3.67
N GLY A 26 -5.10 3.75 -4.13
CA GLY A 26 -6.17 4.70 -4.35
C GLY A 26 -5.86 5.73 -5.43
N GLN A 27 -4.94 5.46 -6.36
CA GLN A 27 -4.52 6.46 -7.36
C GLN A 27 -5.73 7.07 -8.09
N VAL A 28 -5.79 8.40 -8.12
CA VAL A 28 -6.74 9.19 -8.88
C VAL A 28 -6.00 10.23 -9.71
N TYR A 29 -6.54 10.54 -10.88
CA TYR A 29 -6.06 11.65 -11.70
C TYR A 29 -6.85 12.92 -11.39
N LEU A 30 -6.13 14.03 -11.29
CA LEU A 30 -6.68 15.34 -10.95
C LEU A 30 -6.60 16.27 -12.17
N ARG A 31 -7.48 17.28 -12.24
CA ARG A 31 -7.59 18.14 -13.43
C ARG A 31 -6.51 19.21 -13.44
N GLU A 32 -6.12 19.69 -12.27
CA GLU A 32 -5.06 20.68 -12.14
C GLU A 32 -3.68 20.09 -12.51
N THR A 33 -2.94 20.77 -13.40
CA THR A 33 -1.63 20.32 -13.93
C THR A 33 -0.56 21.42 -13.93
N GLY A 34 -0.90 22.64 -13.53
CA GLY A 34 -0.01 23.80 -13.56
C GLY A 34 0.23 24.46 -12.20
N ASN A 35 -0.46 24.05 -11.14
CA ASN A 35 -0.33 24.69 -9.82
C ASN A 35 -0.45 23.69 -8.66
N ALA A 36 0.65 23.53 -7.93
CA ALA A 36 0.75 22.66 -6.75
C ALA A 36 -0.30 22.95 -5.66
N HIS A 37 -0.54 24.22 -5.35
CA HIS A 37 -1.50 24.59 -4.30
C HIS A 37 -2.94 24.23 -4.70
N LYS A 38 -3.31 24.45 -5.96
CA LYS A 38 -4.63 24.04 -6.48
C LYS A 38 -4.76 22.53 -6.56
N LEU A 39 -3.70 21.81 -6.91
CA LEU A 39 -3.67 20.36 -6.94
C LEU A 39 -3.90 19.77 -5.54
N GLU A 40 -3.25 20.35 -4.52
CA GLU A 40 -3.49 19.98 -3.13
C GLU A 40 -4.94 20.23 -2.71
N LEU A 41 -5.56 21.34 -3.14
CA LEU A 41 -6.98 21.61 -2.88
C LEU A 41 -7.91 20.59 -3.56
N GLU A 42 -7.59 20.15 -4.79
CA GLU A 42 -8.33 19.09 -5.48
C GLU A 42 -8.20 17.74 -4.77
N ALA A 43 -7.01 17.39 -4.29
CA ALA A 43 -6.78 16.21 -3.48
C ALA A 43 -7.59 16.27 -2.16
N LYS A 44 -7.55 17.41 -1.46
CA LYS A 44 -8.37 17.64 -0.25
C LYS A 44 -9.87 17.50 -0.53
N HIS A 45 -10.32 18.01 -1.67
CA HIS A 45 -11.71 17.89 -2.08
C HIS A 45 -12.10 16.43 -2.38
N ALA A 46 -11.20 15.65 -2.98
CA ALA A 46 -11.41 14.21 -3.18
C ALA A 46 -11.55 13.46 -1.84
N ALA A 47 -10.81 13.88 -0.80
CA ALA A 47 -10.81 13.28 0.53
C ALA A 47 -12.04 13.61 1.40
N ARG A 48 -12.91 14.55 0.99
CA ARG A 48 -13.96 15.13 1.87
C ARG A 48 -14.91 14.15 2.55
N ASP A 49 -15.11 12.96 1.98
CA ASP A 49 -16.08 11.95 2.43
C ASP A 49 -15.39 10.67 2.97
N ILE A 50 -14.07 10.74 3.19
CA ILE A 50 -13.30 9.66 3.81
C ILE A 50 -13.56 9.68 5.32
N GLU A 51 -13.88 8.52 5.89
CA GLU A 51 -14.16 8.38 7.32
C GLU A 51 -12.89 8.28 8.16
N ALA A 52 -11.87 7.58 7.65
CA ALA A 52 -10.59 7.46 8.33
C ALA A 52 -9.67 8.68 8.11
N GLU A 53 -8.65 8.82 8.95
CA GLU A 53 -7.54 9.71 8.65
C GLU A 53 -6.75 9.17 7.45
N VAL A 54 -6.44 10.03 6.47
CA VAL A 54 -5.68 9.66 5.28
C VAL A 54 -4.52 10.61 5.07
N MET A 55 -3.34 10.02 4.88
CA MET A 55 -2.16 10.69 4.38
C MET A 55 -2.07 10.42 2.87
N TYR A 56 -1.87 11.46 2.08
CA TYR A 56 -1.79 11.34 0.63
C TYR A 56 -0.61 12.12 0.07
N ALA A 57 -0.06 11.62 -1.02
CA ALA A 57 0.88 12.32 -1.89
C ALA A 57 0.17 12.75 -3.17
N TRP A 58 0.81 13.68 -3.87
CA TRP A 58 0.42 14.09 -5.21
C TRP A 58 1.66 14.37 -6.05
N ASP A 59 1.53 14.16 -7.35
CA ASP A 59 2.55 14.51 -8.33
C ASP A 59 1.98 15.48 -9.35
N LEU A 60 2.66 16.61 -9.55
CA LEU A 60 2.28 17.65 -10.50
C LEU A 60 2.94 17.35 -11.85
N GLY A 61 2.24 16.62 -12.70
CA GLY A 61 2.68 16.33 -14.05
C GLY A 61 2.18 17.36 -15.06
N LYS A 62 3.01 17.67 -16.06
CA LYS A 62 2.66 18.59 -17.16
C LYS A 62 1.48 18.11 -18.01
N GLU A 63 1.29 16.79 -18.12
CA GLU A 63 0.19 16.18 -18.89
C GLU A 63 -0.93 15.65 -18.00
N LYS A 64 -0.59 15.10 -16.84
CA LYS A 64 -1.53 14.56 -15.85
C LYS A 64 -0.93 14.70 -14.47
N SER A 65 -1.72 15.20 -13.52
CA SER A 65 -1.40 15.10 -12.11
C SER A 65 -2.16 13.93 -11.50
N ASP A 66 -1.57 13.32 -10.50
CA ASP A 66 -2.26 12.29 -9.72
C ASP A 66 -2.07 12.49 -8.22
N ALA A 67 -2.93 11.83 -7.46
CA ALA A 67 -2.83 11.73 -6.02
C ALA A 67 -3.11 10.29 -5.59
N TRP A 68 -2.45 9.84 -4.54
CA TRP A 68 -2.55 8.49 -4.01
C TRP A 68 -2.32 8.50 -2.50
N TRP A 69 -2.70 7.43 -1.82
CA TRP A 69 -2.60 7.32 -0.37
C TRP A 69 -1.25 6.76 0.04
N LEU A 70 -0.68 7.36 1.08
CA LEU A 70 0.49 6.88 1.83
C LEU A 70 0.08 6.22 3.15
N GLY A 71 -1.06 6.62 3.72
CA GLY A 71 -1.56 6.09 4.98
C GLY A 71 -3.08 6.15 5.06
N TRP A 72 -3.68 5.23 5.81
CA TRP A 72 -5.13 5.17 6.05
C TRP A 72 -5.42 4.62 7.44
N GLY A 73 -6.23 5.33 8.23
CA GLY A 73 -6.72 4.82 9.53
C GLY A 73 -5.64 4.54 10.57
N GLY A 74 -4.48 5.21 10.46
CA GLY A 74 -3.31 4.97 11.32
C GLY A 74 -2.35 3.90 10.81
N TYR A 75 -2.68 3.21 9.71
CA TYR A 75 -1.78 2.29 9.02
C TYR A 75 -0.88 3.06 8.04
N ASP A 76 0.41 2.77 8.06
CA ASP A 76 1.38 3.27 7.08
C ASP A 76 1.41 2.32 5.88
N LEU A 77 0.82 2.74 4.77
CA LEU A 77 0.74 1.88 3.58
C LEU A 77 2.09 1.75 2.88
N GLU A 78 2.98 2.73 3.02
CA GLU A 78 4.32 2.70 2.43
C GLU A 78 5.21 1.66 3.12
N GLU A 79 5.02 1.42 4.41
CA GLU A 79 5.76 0.40 5.14
C GLU A 79 5.03 -0.96 5.17
N GLU A 80 3.72 -0.96 5.42
CA GLU A 80 3.00 -2.21 5.64
C GLU A 80 2.83 -3.04 4.37
N ILE A 81 2.58 -2.42 3.22
CA ILE A 81 2.41 -3.19 1.97
C ILE A 81 3.70 -3.91 1.58
N PRO A 82 4.87 -3.26 1.56
CA PRO A 82 6.16 -3.95 1.38
C PRO A 82 6.43 -4.99 2.45
N PHE A 83 6.13 -4.73 3.72
CA PHE A 83 6.30 -5.72 4.78
C PHE A 83 5.50 -7.00 4.50
N PHE A 84 4.20 -6.87 4.19
CA PHE A 84 3.36 -8.01 3.82
C PHE A 84 3.84 -8.70 2.54
N ALA A 85 4.39 -7.96 1.57
CA ALA A 85 4.95 -8.53 0.35
C ALA A 85 6.20 -9.37 0.65
N ALA A 86 7.15 -8.84 1.42
CA ALA A 86 8.38 -9.53 1.80
C ALA A 86 8.09 -10.81 2.61
N MET A 87 7.19 -10.72 3.59
CA MET A 87 6.80 -11.88 4.41
C MET A 87 6.10 -12.99 3.62
N ALA A 88 5.58 -12.68 2.42
CA ALA A 88 4.94 -13.64 1.53
C ALA A 88 5.91 -14.27 0.52
N LEU A 89 7.16 -13.81 0.43
CA LEU A 89 8.17 -14.42 -0.44
C LEU A 89 8.44 -15.87 -0.02
N PRO A 90 8.58 -16.83 -0.96
CA PRO A 90 8.81 -18.23 -0.63
C PRO A 90 9.99 -18.45 0.32
N ASP A 91 11.13 -17.84 0.01
CA ASP A 91 12.37 -17.98 0.80
C ASP A 91 12.20 -17.42 2.22
N VAL A 92 11.55 -16.27 2.36
CA VAL A 92 11.24 -15.65 3.65
C VAL A 92 10.27 -16.54 4.45
N ALA A 93 9.23 -17.07 3.81
CA ALA A 93 8.27 -17.96 4.45
C ALA A 93 8.91 -19.27 4.92
N GLU A 94 9.91 -19.80 4.21
CA GLU A 94 10.70 -20.95 4.65
C GLU A 94 11.58 -20.61 5.86
N LYS A 95 12.28 -19.47 5.81
CA LYS A 95 13.09 -18.97 6.94
C LYS A 95 12.25 -18.78 8.20
N LEU A 96 11.07 -18.17 8.09
CA LEU A 96 10.15 -17.96 9.22
C LEU A 96 9.66 -19.27 9.85
N LYS A 97 9.41 -20.31 9.05
CA LYS A 97 9.02 -21.63 9.58
C LYS A 97 10.15 -22.32 10.34
N GLY A 98 11.39 -22.06 9.95
CA GLY A 98 12.60 -22.61 10.56
C GLY A 98 13.14 -21.77 11.71
N PHE A 99 12.49 -20.66 12.08
CA PHE A 99 13.00 -19.75 13.10
C PHE A 99 13.24 -20.45 14.44
N ASP A 100 14.49 -20.45 14.90
CA ASP A 100 14.88 -20.79 16.27
C ASP A 100 15.58 -19.56 16.90
N PRO A 101 15.07 -19.01 18.01
CA PRO A 101 15.71 -17.88 18.68
C PRO A 101 17.12 -18.20 19.23
N LYS A 102 17.54 -19.46 19.22
CA LYS A 102 18.90 -19.89 19.61
C LYS A 102 19.82 -20.17 18.41
N ASP A 103 19.26 -20.29 17.21
CA ASP A 103 19.97 -20.71 16.00
C ASP A 103 19.31 -20.07 14.77
N ASN A 104 19.58 -18.77 14.56
CA ASN A 104 19.15 -18.04 13.37
C ASN A 104 20.27 -17.10 12.89
N GLU A 105 20.24 -16.79 11.59
CA GLU A 105 21.30 -16.06 10.89
C GLU A 105 21.51 -14.60 11.36
N PHE A 106 20.54 -14.03 12.06
CA PHE A 106 20.55 -12.63 12.51
C PHE A 106 20.66 -12.48 14.03
N GLU A 107 20.85 -13.60 14.76
CA GLU A 107 20.90 -13.62 16.24
C GLU A 107 19.67 -12.98 16.92
N CYS A 108 18.52 -13.00 16.23
CA CYS A 108 17.26 -12.44 16.73
C CYS A 108 16.73 -13.27 17.90
N LYS A 109 16.20 -12.59 18.92
CA LYS A 109 15.65 -13.22 20.14
C LYS A 109 14.16 -13.45 20.06
N SER A 110 13.49 -12.77 19.13
CA SER A 110 12.05 -12.91 18.89
C SER A 110 11.75 -13.06 17.41
N ILE A 111 10.57 -13.61 17.12
CA ILE A 111 10.09 -13.75 15.74
C ILE A 111 9.83 -12.38 15.09
N ASP A 112 9.48 -11.37 15.87
CA ASP A 112 9.18 -10.04 15.34
C ASP A 112 10.47 -9.32 14.94
N GLU A 113 11.52 -9.37 15.78
CA GLU A 113 12.86 -8.92 15.39
C GLU A 113 13.34 -9.65 14.11
N TYR A 114 13.09 -10.96 14.02
CA TYR A 114 13.49 -11.74 12.86
C TYR A 114 12.73 -11.32 11.58
N ARG A 115 11.43 -11.00 11.69
CA ARG A 115 10.64 -10.46 10.58
C ARG A 115 11.14 -9.11 10.10
N GLU A 116 11.50 -8.21 11.01
CA GLU A 116 12.09 -6.91 10.67
C GLU A 116 13.42 -7.07 9.94
N MET A 117 14.29 -7.96 10.42
CA MET A 117 15.56 -8.26 9.74
C MET A 117 15.36 -8.87 8.35
N LEU A 118 14.38 -9.77 8.21
CA LEU A 118 14.01 -10.33 6.91
C LEU A 118 13.38 -9.29 6.00
N PHE A 119 12.58 -8.35 6.51
CA PHE A 119 12.04 -7.27 5.70
C PHE A 119 13.17 -6.40 5.14
N ASN A 120 14.08 -5.92 5.99
CA ASN A 120 15.22 -5.09 5.60
C ASN A 120 16.20 -5.78 4.63
N ALA A 121 16.18 -7.12 4.56
CA ALA A 121 17.04 -7.88 3.67
C ALA A 121 16.42 -8.12 2.27
N TYR A 122 15.11 -7.91 2.13
CA TYR A 122 14.35 -8.30 0.92
C TYR A 122 13.45 -7.19 0.37
N ASP A 123 13.35 -6.03 1.04
CA ASP A 123 12.48 -4.91 0.65
C ASP A 123 12.88 -4.29 -0.70
N GLU A 124 14.19 -4.14 -0.96
CA GLU A 124 14.72 -3.61 -2.22
C GLU A 124 14.49 -4.53 -3.44
N ASP A 125 14.24 -5.82 -3.21
CA ASP A 125 14.05 -6.84 -4.26
C ASP A 125 12.57 -7.07 -4.62
N LEU A 126 11.64 -6.34 -4.01
CA LEU A 126 10.21 -6.52 -4.24
C LEU A 126 9.80 -6.07 -5.64
N THR A 127 9.11 -6.94 -6.38
CA THR A 127 8.53 -6.60 -7.68
C THR A 127 7.12 -6.03 -7.54
N ALA A 128 6.60 -5.43 -8.61
CA ALA A 128 5.21 -4.98 -8.72
C ALA A 128 4.20 -6.09 -8.40
N LYS A 129 4.52 -7.33 -8.80
CA LYS A 129 3.69 -8.50 -8.51
C LYS A 129 3.66 -8.78 -7.00
N ASP A 130 4.80 -8.66 -6.34
CA ASP A 130 4.93 -8.92 -4.91
C ASP A 130 4.22 -7.85 -4.11
N LEU A 131 4.37 -6.57 -4.48
CA LEU A 131 3.63 -5.46 -3.86
C LEU A 131 2.12 -5.61 -4.00
N LYS A 132 1.64 -6.06 -5.16
CA LYS A 132 0.21 -6.37 -5.33
C LYS A 132 -0.24 -7.52 -4.43
N ALA A 133 0.60 -8.53 -4.22
CA ALA A 133 0.32 -9.60 -3.27
C ALA A 133 0.38 -9.11 -1.81
N GLY A 134 1.32 -8.22 -1.48
CA GLY A 134 1.43 -7.55 -0.19
C GLY A 134 0.18 -6.76 0.16
N PHE A 135 -0.34 -5.96 -0.77
CA PHE A 135 -1.60 -5.23 -0.57
C PHE A 135 -2.79 -6.16 -0.34
N ARG A 136 -2.85 -7.30 -1.03
CA ARG A 136 -3.87 -8.33 -0.78
C ARG A 136 -3.70 -8.98 0.60
N GLY A 137 -2.46 -9.20 1.03
CA GLY A 137 -2.13 -9.72 2.36
C GLY A 137 -2.57 -8.76 3.47
N TRP A 138 -2.18 -7.50 3.34
CA TRP A 138 -2.54 -6.41 4.25
C TRP A 138 -4.06 -6.21 4.32
N THR A 139 -4.76 -6.09 3.18
CA THR A 139 -6.23 -5.97 3.20
C THR A 139 -6.92 -7.18 3.82
N ALA A 140 -6.33 -8.37 3.72
CA ALA A 140 -6.88 -9.58 4.33
C ALA A 140 -6.58 -9.71 5.83
N SER A 141 -5.57 -9.01 6.36
CA SER A 141 -5.28 -8.99 7.81
C SER A 141 -6.20 -8.05 8.58
N LEU A 142 -6.79 -7.05 7.90
CA LEU A 142 -7.80 -6.19 8.47
C LEU A 142 -9.06 -6.98 8.86
N ASP A 143 -9.73 -6.57 9.95
CA ASP A 143 -11.03 -7.12 10.29
C ASP A 143 -12.12 -6.71 9.28
N LYS A 144 -13.31 -7.33 9.39
CA LYS A 144 -14.39 -7.10 8.43
C LYS A 144 -14.93 -5.67 8.43
N GLU A 145 -14.89 -5.00 9.58
CA GLU A 145 -15.38 -3.64 9.72
C GLU A 145 -14.40 -2.68 9.06
N ALA A 146 -13.10 -2.80 9.37
CA ALA A 146 -12.02 -2.07 8.73
C ALA A 146 -12.01 -2.27 7.21
N GLN A 147 -12.18 -3.50 6.71
CA GLN A 147 -12.30 -3.75 5.27
C GLN A 147 -13.53 -3.06 4.65
N ALA A 148 -14.64 -2.95 5.37
CA ALA A 148 -15.83 -2.27 4.86
C ALA A 148 -15.59 -0.76 4.77
N THR A 149 -15.00 -0.16 5.80
CA THR A 149 -14.64 1.27 5.84
C THR A 149 -13.61 1.60 4.76
N LEU A 150 -12.53 0.82 4.65
CA LEU A 150 -11.50 1.01 3.63
C LEU A 150 -12.10 1.03 2.22
N LEU A 151 -12.98 0.06 1.92
CA LEU A 151 -13.61 0.00 0.61
C LEU A 151 -14.48 1.24 0.35
N LYS A 152 -15.28 1.66 1.33
CA LYS A 152 -16.12 2.85 1.23
C LYS A 152 -15.28 4.11 1.00
N ASP A 153 -14.18 4.28 1.73
CA ASP A 153 -13.31 5.43 1.61
C ASP A 153 -12.62 5.48 0.23
N LEU A 154 -12.10 4.34 -0.23
CA LEU A 154 -11.48 4.22 -1.56
C LEU A 154 -12.47 4.51 -2.70
N GLU A 155 -13.71 4.02 -2.58
CA GLU A 155 -14.78 4.30 -3.55
C GLU A 155 -15.17 5.79 -3.55
N SER A 156 -15.32 6.39 -2.37
CA SER A 156 -15.62 7.81 -2.20
C SER A 156 -14.52 8.70 -2.80
N TRP A 157 -13.26 8.38 -2.52
CA TRP A 157 -12.09 9.07 -3.06
C TRP A 157 -12.09 9.10 -4.59
N ARG A 158 -12.24 7.94 -5.24
CA ARG A 158 -12.33 7.85 -6.70
C ARG A 158 -13.51 8.61 -7.28
N LYS A 159 -14.68 8.47 -6.66
CA LYS A 159 -15.92 9.13 -7.10
C LYS A 159 -15.81 10.64 -7.00
N ASN A 160 -15.17 11.16 -5.96
CA ASN A 160 -15.02 12.59 -5.74
C ASN A 160 -13.97 13.20 -6.68
N ALA A 161 -12.86 12.51 -6.92
CA ALA A 161 -11.85 12.92 -7.90
C ALA A 161 -12.43 13.00 -9.33
N ALA A 162 -13.29 12.07 -9.73
CA ALA A 162 -13.92 12.08 -11.06
C ALA A 162 -14.90 13.26 -11.27
N LYS A 163 -15.38 13.89 -10.19
CA LYS A 163 -16.33 15.02 -10.24
C LYS A 163 -15.65 16.38 -10.24
N GLY A 164 -14.49 16.50 -9.60
CA GLY A 164 -13.62 17.68 -9.66
C GLY A 164 -13.16 17.90 -11.08
#